data_AF-A0A1L9TJQ3-F1
#
_entry.id   AF-A0A1L9TJQ3-F1
#
_cell.length_a   1.000
_cell.length_b   1.000
_cell.length_c   1.000
_cell.angle_alpha   90.00
_cell.angle_beta   90.00
_cell.angle_gamma   90.00
#
_symmetry.space_group_name_H-M   'P 1'
#
loop_
_entity.id
_entity.type
_entity.pdbx_description
1 polymer ?
#
loop_
_entity_poly.entity_id
_entity_poly.type
_entity_poly.pdbx_seq_one_letter_code
_entity_poly.pdbx_strand_id
1 'polypeptide(L)'
;MNPLRILLPIILVAVGLPLGILAEECFTNESGSSQNSGNSALTVNSQDDLNSFSDGCTTLIGDILISSTYRGRFVLDGVANVTGQISMGSSNYSKRVTSFELPDAKSIGRVVLHEVPDVQLPKVQRADWVSLRTTSSNSTANLGNLVKAGSVHIQGPWESVDLRSLANVTSSLYLCSKAGCQIKQSDGSPTIDVDLPALESARYISVNGSLSNFSMPQLHTVGVENQTTGHKSGLGLHLYGSDSLQVNLTTLHTLYGRLSVSGEVSWLNISPVANTNAPIYIETGADSEIYSTLENGSTIDVRGNVKLVDLPFIKNVDRINITSNYNPPCTPALHSLFDSKAESKSDIPSFCGGPSKRKPGTTVPNWPDPYRPKHKRRLSGGAIAGIVVGCICGVALLAAGVFWWLKKKKKIGAGAKEGDPTDSSVGDATPPHRE
;
A
#
# COMPACT_ATOMS: atom_id res chain seq x y z
N MET A 1 -74.68 -25.23 -34.69
CA MET A 1 -73.36 -25.16 -35.35
C MET A 1 -72.63 -23.95 -34.77
N ASN A 2 -71.65 -24.19 -33.90
CA ASN A 2 -70.96 -23.17 -33.10
C ASN A 2 -69.72 -22.65 -33.83
N PRO A 3 -69.45 -21.32 -33.87
CA PRO A 3 -68.13 -20.82 -34.23
C PRO A 3 -67.26 -20.67 -32.98
N LEU A 4 -66.13 -21.36 -32.99
CA LEU A 4 -65.10 -21.37 -31.96
C LEU A 4 -64.31 -20.05 -32.02
N ARG A 5 -64.50 -19.17 -31.03
CA ARG A 5 -63.66 -17.99 -30.79
C ARG A 5 -62.36 -18.42 -30.12
N ILE A 6 -61.23 -18.31 -30.82
CA ILE A 6 -59.89 -18.44 -30.24
C ILE A 6 -59.38 -17.02 -29.97
N LEU A 7 -59.42 -16.62 -28.70
CA LEU A 7 -58.77 -15.43 -28.18
C LEU A 7 -57.31 -15.79 -27.88
N LEU A 8 -56.38 -15.19 -28.63
CA LEU A 8 -54.95 -15.25 -28.37
C LEU A 8 -54.58 -14.15 -27.35
N PRO A 9 -53.99 -14.47 -26.18
CA PRO A 9 -53.42 -13.44 -25.32
C PRO A 9 -52.05 -13.02 -25.87
N ILE A 10 -51.94 -11.77 -26.30
CA ILE A 10 -50.66 -11.12 -26.57
C ILE A 10 -49.99 -10.92 -25.20
N ILE A 11 -49.08 -11.82 -24.83
CA ILE A 11 -48.21 -11.66 -23.66
C ILE A 11 -47.11 -10.68 -24.06
N LEU A 12 -47.27 -9.43 -23.68
CA LEU A 12 -46.26 -8.38 -23.80
C LEU A 12 -45.20 -8.65 -22.72
N VAL A 13 -44.20 -9.46 -23.04
CA VAL A 13 -43.00 -9.60 -22.21
C VAL A 13 -42.23 -8.30 -22.33
N ALA A 14 -42.50 -7.36 -21.41
CA ALA A 14 -41.63 -6.23 -21.17
C ALA A 14 -40.30 -6.78 -20.66
N VAL A 15 -39.36 -6.99 -21.59
CA VAL A 15 -37.95 -7.19 -21.26
C VAL A 15 -37.50 -5.88 -20.64
N GLY A 16 -37.64 -5.78 -19.31
CA GLY A 16 -37.03 -4.75 -18.50
C GLY A 16 -35.53 -4.93 -18.58
N LEU A 17 -34.94 -4.47 -19.69
CA LEU A 17 -33.53 -4.15 -19.74
C LEU A 17 -33.31 -3.21 -18.55
N PRO A 18 -32.43 -3.56 -17.59
CA PRO A 18 -32.05 -2.59 -16.58
C PRO A 18 -31.61 -1.37 -17.36
N LEU A 19 -32.30 -0.25 -17.15
CA LEU A 19 -31.85 1.05 -17.62
C LEU A 19 -30.48 1.20 -16.98
N GLY A 20 -29.45 0.79 -17.71
CA GLY A 20 -28.08 1.00 -17.33
C GLY A 20 -27.99 2.48 -17.11
N ILE A 21 -27.75 2.88 -15.87
CA ILE A 21 -27.37 4.25 -15.54
C ILE A 21 -26.17 4.50 -16.45
N LEU A 22 -26.40 5.21 -17.56
CA LEU A 22 -25.33 5.57 -18.47
C LEU A 22 -24.40 6.41 -17.62
N ALA A 23 -23.15 5.99 -17.51
CA ALA A 23 -22.14 6.75 -16.79
C ALA A 23 -21.99 8.08 -17.52
N GLU A 24 -22.54 9.15 -16.93
CA GLU A 24 -22.42 10.49 -17.48
C GLU A 24 -21.03 11.03 -17.12
N GLU A 25 -20.31 11.44 -18.16
CA GLU A 25 -19.00 12.08 -18.06
C GLU A 25 -19.19 13.60 -18.08
N CYS A 26 -18.58 14.30 -17.14
CA CYS A 26 -18.59 15.76 -17.10
C CYS A 26 -17.17 16.28 -17.17
N PHE A 27 -16.99 17.39 -17.88
CA PHE A 27 -15.70 18.01 -18.06
C PHE A 27 -15.62 19.32 -17.29
N THR A 28 -14.52 19.54 -16.56
CA THR A 28 -14.30 20.81 -15.85
C THR A 28 -14.02 21.99 -16.80
N ASN A 29 -13.82 21.71 -18.10
CA ASN A 29 -13.36 22.65 -19.13
C ASN A 29 -14.45 23.20 -20.07
N GLU A 30 -15.71 22.81 -19.90
CA GLU A 30 -16.76 23.17 -20.87
C GLU A 30 -17.34 24.58 -20.71
N SER A 31 -17.08 25.27 -19.58
CA SER A 31 -17.50 26.66 -19.40
C SER A 31 -16.55 27.62 -20.13
N GLY A 32 -16.99 28.05 -21.31
CA GLY A 32 -16.20 28.76 -22.32
C GLY A 32 -15.38 29.97 -21.87
N SER A 33 -14.36 30.27 -22.69
CA SER A 33 -13.43 31.41 -22.67
C SER A 33 -12.04 31.19 -22.03
N SER A 34 -11.25 30.28 -22.60
CA SER A 34 -10.11 30.68 -23.45
C SER A 34 -9.33 29.44 -23.92
N GLN A 35 -9.17 29.31 -25.24
CA GLN A 35 -8.47 28.20 -25.90
C GLN A 35 -6.94 28.22 -25.73
N ASN A 36 -6.41 29.03 -24.81
CA ASN A 36 -4.97 29.28 -24.69
C ASN A 36 -4.44 28.97 -23.28
N SER A 37 -4.42 27.70 -22.90
CA SER A 37 -3.31 27.08 -22.16
C SER A 37 -3.73 25.68 -21.70
N GLY A 38 -2.91 24.67 -21.97
CA GLY A 38 -3.22 23.26 -21.76
C GLY A 38 -3.30 22.79 -20.31
N ASN A 39 -3.87 23.56 -19.37
CA ASN A 39 -4.12 23.19 -17.98
C ASN A 39 -5.22 24.10 -17.38
N SER A 40 -6.38 24.24 -18.03
CA SER A 40 -7.51 24.95 -17.42
C SER A 40 -8.08 24.06 -16.31
N ALA A 41 -7.82 24.44 -15.06
CA ALA A 41 -8.51 23.87 -13.90
C ALA A 41 -9.75 24.70 -13.59
N LEU A 42 -10.89 24.07 -13.32
CA LEU A 42 -12.09 24.75 -12.85
C LEU A 42 -11.80 25.32 -11.46
N THR A 43 -11.78 26.64 -11.35
CA THR A 43 -11.60 27.31 -10.06
C THR A 43 -12.95 27.45 -9.37
N VAL A 44 -13.10 26.81 -8.20
CA VAL A 44 -14.33 26.86 -7.42
C VAL A 44 -14.16 27.80 -6.22
N ASN A 45 -15.13 28.68 -6.02
CA ASN A 45 -15.18 29.69 -4.97
C ASN A 45 -16.27 29.40 -3.93
N SER A 46 -17.26 28.57 -4.27
CA SER A 46 -18.31 28.13 -3.36
C SER A 46 -18.82 26.73 -3.71
N GLN A 47 -19.66 26.17 -2.83
CA GLN A 47 -20.34 24.90 -3.07
C GLN A 47 -21.26 24.95 -4.30
N ASP A 48 -21.79 26.13 -4.65
CA ASP A 48 -22.70 26.28 -5.79
C ASP A 48 -22.01 25.98 -7.14
N ASP A 49 -20.70 26.24 -7.24
CA ASP A 49 -19.92 25.91 -8.43
C ASP A 49 -19.87 24.39 -8.68
N LEU A 50 -19.94 23.58 -7.60
CA LEU A 50 -19.90 22.11 -7.65
C LEU A 50 -21.28 21.49 -7.85
N ASN A 51 -22.36 22.19 -7.48
CA ASN A 51 -23.73 21.69 -7.60
C ASN A 51 -24.12 21.44 -9.07
N SER A 52 -23.41 22.01 -10.03
CA SER A 52 -23.59 21.68 -11.45
C SER A 52 -23.28 20.21 -11.79
N PHE A 53 -22.50 19.52 -10.96
CA PHE A 53 -22.15 18.11 -11.15
C PHE A 53 -23.09 17.14 -10.41
N SER A 54 -23.99 17.61 -9.53
CA SER A 54 -24.87 16.69 -8.80
C SER A 54 -25.96 16.07 -9.69
N ASP A 55 -26.23 16.67 -10.84
CA ASP A 55 -27.29 16.26 -11.76
C ASP A 55 -26.78 15.28 -12.80
N GLY A 56 -26.60 14.01 -12.39
CA GLY A 56 -26.29 12.90 -13.30
C GLY A 56 -24.81 12.58 -13.47
N CYS A 57 -23.90 13.48 -13.08
CA CYS A 57 -22.47 13.27 -13.24
C CYS A 57 -21.95 12.08 -12.42
N THR A 58 -21.41 11.07 -13.10
CA THR A 58 -20.80 9.90 -12.44
C THR A 58 -19.28 9.90 -12.54
N THR A 59 -18.74 10.49 -13.60
CA THR A 59 -17.30 10.58 -13.84
C THR A 59 -16.93 12.02 -14.16
N LEU A 60 -16.11 12.62 -13.30
CA LEU A 60 -15.59 13.95 -13.50
C LEU A 60 -14.20 13.89 -14.14
N ILE A 61 -14.06 14.51 -15.31
CA ILE A 61 -12.83 14.57 -16.09
C ILE A 61 -12.27 15.99 -16.06
N GLY A 62 -11.04 16.12 -15.55
CA GLY A 62 -10.30 17.38 -15.47
C GLY A 62 -10.08 17.85 -14.03
N ASP A 63 -9.41 19.00 -13.91
CA ASP A 63 -8.90 19.48 -12.64
C ASP A 63 -9.84 20.49 -11.98
N ILE A 64 -9.90 20.45 -10.65
CA ILE A 64 -10.55 21.44 -9.79
C ILE A 64 -9.50 22.12 -8.92
N LEU A 65 -9.50 23.45 -8.96
CA LEU A 65 -8.74 24.29 -8.05
C LEU A 65 -9.68 24.92 -7.03
N ILE A 66 -9.53 24.54 -5.76
CA ILE A 66 -10.25 25.17 -4.66
C ILE A 66 -9.62 26.54 -4.40
N SER A 67 -10.40 27.59 -4.63
CA SER A 67 -9.97 28.97 -4.49
C SER A 67 -9.55 29.32 -3.06
N SER A 68 -8.62 30.27 -2.92
CA SER A 68 -8.22 30.83 -1.62
C SER A 68 -9.38 31.52 -0.88
N THR A 69 -10.44 31.87 -1.61
CA THR A 69 -11.63 32.52 -1.08
C THR A 69 -12.75 31.56 -0.69
N TYR A 70 -12.62 30.26 -1.00
CA TYR A 70 -13.64 29.23 -0.70
C TYR A 70 -13.93 29.15 0.80
N ARG A 71 -15.20 28.99 1.18
CA ARG A 71 -15.62 28.92 2.59
C ARG A 71 -16.60 27.78 2.82
N GLY A 72 -16.53 27.17 3.99
CA GLY A 72 -17.46 26.13 4.41
C GLY A 72 -17.06 24.77 3.86
N ARG A 73 -18.06 23.94 3.57
CA ARG A 73 -17.85 22.54 3.17
C ARG A 73 -17.58 22.45 1.67
N PHE A 74 -16.70 21.54 1.28
CA PHE A 74 -16.53 21.09 -0.10
C PHE A 74 -17.14 19.69 -0.20
N VAL A 75 -18.24 19.56 -0.94
CA VAL A 75 -18.95 18.30 -1.15
C VAL A 75 -19.13 18.07 -2.64
N LEU A 76 -18.75 16.90 -3.14
CA LEU A 76 -19.01 16.49 -4.53
C LEU A 76 -19.82 15.20 -4.52
N ASP A 77 -21.14 15.36 -4.54
CA ASP A 77 -22.12 14.27 -4.50
C ASP A 77 -22.31 13.63 -5.88
N GLY A 78 -22.69 12.35 -5.92
CA GLY A 78 -23.02 11.62 -7.15
C GLY A 78 -21.82 11.18 -8.00
N VAL A 79 -20.68 11.86 -7.88
CA VAL A 79 -19.47 11.57 -8.65
C VAL A 79 -18.73 10.35 -8.08
N ALA A 80 -18.77 9.24 -8.81
CA ALA A 80 -18.11 8.00 -8.44
C ALA A 80 -16.62 7.97 -8.81
N ASN A 81 -16.22 8.68 -9.87
CA ASN A 81 -14.84 8.70 -10.36
C ASN A 81 -14.39 10.13 -10.64
N VAL A 82 -13.21 10.50 -10.13
CA VAL A 82 -12.55 11.76 -10.47
C VAL A 82 -11.22 11.40 -11.12
N THR A 83 -11.00 11.72 -12.39
CA THR A 83 -9.75 11.36 -13.09
C THR A 83 -8.65 12.42 -12.93
N GLY A 84 -9.03 13.68 -12.74
CA GLY A 84 -8.10 14.79 -12.57
C GLY A 84 -7.67 15.02 -11.12
N GLN A 85 -7.17 16.23 -10.90
CA GLN A 85 -6.69 16.73 -9.61
C GLN A 85 -7.73 17.65 -8.96
N ILE A 86 -8.07 17.39 -7.70
CA ILE A 86 -8.72 18.35 -6.82
C ILE A 86 -7.66 18.89 -5.86
N SER A 87 -7.42 20.20 -5.89
CA SER A 87 -6.29 20.77 -5.14
C SER A 87 -6.54 22.16 -4.59
N MET A 88 -5.77 22.51 -3.57
CA MET A 88 -5.58 23.86 -3.09
C MET A 88 -4.19 24.38 -3.48
N GLY A 89 -4.05 25.69 -3.72
CA GLY A 89 -2.74 26.30 -3.94
C GLY A 89 -1.84 26.18 -2.70
N SER A 90 -0.57 25.83 -2.85
CA SER A 90 0.33 25.54 -1.72
C SER A 90 0.67 26.75 -0.83
N SER A 91 0.63 27.96 -1.38
CA SER A 91 0.87 29.23 -0.67
C SER A 91 -0.42 30.03 -0.42
N ASN A 92 -1.44 29.84 -1.26
CA ASN A 92 -2.68 30.61 -1.27
C ASN A 92 -3.89 29.68 -1.13
N TYR A 93 -3.89 28.79 -0.14
CA TYR A 93 -5.05 27.95 0.17
C TYR A 93 -6.03 28.68 1.10
N SER A 94 -7.30 28.28 1.03
CA SER A 94 -8.29 28.77 1.99
C SER A 94 -8.16 28.02 3.32
N LYS A 95 -8.01 28.78 4.42
CA LYS A 95 -8.10 28.26 5.80
C LYS A 95 -9.55 28.17 6.31
N ARG A 96 -10.52 28.41 5.44
CA ARG A 96 -11.94 28.53 5.78
C ARG A 96 -12.76 27.36 5.25
N VAL A 97 -12.11 26.39 4.62
CA VAL A 97 -12.73 25.12 4.27
C VAL A 97 -12.87 24.29 5.54
N THR A 98 -14.10 23.93 5.89
CA THR A 98 -14.39 23.24 7.16
C THR A 98 -14.41 21.73 7.00
N SER A 99 -14.80 21.23 5.82
CA SER A 99 -14.75 19.80 5.48
C SER A 99 -14.52 19.60 3.99
N PHE A 100 -13.96 18.45 3.63
CA PHE A 100 -13.82 17.96 2.26
C PHE A 100 -14.40 16.56 2.16
N GLU A 101 -15.46 16.39 1.37
CA GLU A 101 -16.29 15.20 1.35
C GLU A 101 -16.49 14.72 -0.10
N LEU A 102 -16.11 13.47 -0.38
CA LEU A 102 -16.41 12.78 -1.63
C LEU A 102 -17.18 11.49 -1.31
N PRO A 103 -18.47 11.59 -0.95
CA PRO A 103 -19.22 10.49 -0.33
C PRO A 103 -19.45 9.31 -1.26
N ASP A 104 -19.47 9.53 -2.57
CA ASP A 104 -19.74 8.51 -3.59
C ASP A 104 -18.51 8.07 -4.37
N ALA A 105 -17.39 8.80 -4.24
CA ALA A 105 -16.18 8.53 -4.99
C ALA A 105 -15.57 7.17 -4.61
N LYS A 106 -15.29 6.36 -5.62
CA LYS A 106 -14.60 5.06 -5.52
C LYS A 106 -13.16 5.15 -6.01
N SER A 107 -12.91 6.03 -6.98
CA SER A 107 -11.58 6.27 -7.54
C SER A 107 -11.31 7.76 -7.68
N ILE A 108 -10.12 8.20 -7.29
CA ILE A 108 -9.69 9.58 -7.45
C ILE A 108 -8.31 9.62 -8.11
N GLY A 109 -8.07 10.55 -9.02
CA GLY A 109 -6.75 10.86 -9.53
C GLY A 109 -5.91 11.43 -8.40
N ARG A 110 -6.01 12.75 -8.18
CA ARG A 110 -5.18 13.45 -7.19
C ARG A 110 -5.97 14.34 -6.26
N VAL A 111 -5.65 14.28 -4.97
CA VAL A 111 -6.18 15.18 -3.94
C VAL A 111 -5.01 15.84 -3.21
N VAL A 112 -5.00 17.17 -3.16
CA VAL A 112 -4.01 17.96 -2.41
C VAL A 112 -4.72 19.01 -1.56
N LEU A 113 -4.77 18.78 -0.25
CA LEU A 113 -5.49 19.63 0.70
C LEU A 113 -4.55 20.23 1.75
N HIS A 114 -4.83 21.46 2.13
CA HIS A 114 -4.08 22.25 3.11
C HIS A 114 -5.03 22.86 4.14
N GLU A 115 -4.78 22.60 5.42
CA GLU A 115 -5.54 23.12 6.56
C GLU A 115 -7.05 22.83 6.48
N VAL A 116 -7.43 21.66 5.96
CA VAL A 116 -8.81 21.15 6.01
C VAL A 116 -8.93 20.22 7.23
N PRO A 117 -9.73 20.57 8.24
CA PRO A 117 -9.75 19.82 9.50
C PRO A 117 -10.53 18.51 9.39
N ASP A 118 -11.47 18.38 8.46
CA ASP A 118 -12.27 17.16 8.30
C ASP A 118 -12.25 16.68 6.85
N VAL A 119 -11.70 15.49 6.60
CA VAL A 119 -11.58 14.90 5.26
C VAL A 119 -12.30 13.55 5.24
N GLN A 120 -13.40 13.45 4.49
CA GLN A 120 -14.23 12.25 4.41
C GLN A 120 -14.21 11.65 3.00
N LEU A 121 -13.50 10.52 2.86
CA LEU A 121 -13.40 9.74 1.63
C LEU A 121 -13.92 8.31 1.85
N PRO A 122 -15.16 8.15 2.35
CA PRO A 122 -15.60 6.91 2.97
C PRO A 122 -15.75 5.75 1.98
N LYS A 123 -15.85 5.99 0.66
CA LYS A 123 -15.99 4.93 -0.36
C LYS A 123 -14.80 4.81 -1.29
N VAL A 124 -13.78 5.64 -1.13
CA VAL A 124 -12.62 5.69 -2.04
C VAL A 124 -11.79 4.44 -1.83
N GLN A 125 -11.63 3.65 -2.88
CA GLN A 125 -10.83 2.42 -2.87
C GLN A 125 -9.49 2.58 -3.59
N ARG A 126 -9.40 3.54 -4.52
CA ARG A 126 -8.21 3.81 -5.33
C ARG A 126 -7.93 5.30 -5.39
N ALA A 127 -6.67 5.67 -5.22
CA ALA A 127 -6.23 7.04 -5.45
C ALA A 127 -4.85 7.08 -6.12
N ASP A 128 -4.61 7.91 -7.13
CA ASP A 128 -3.25 8.05 -7.66
C ASP A 128 -2.37 8.83 -6.67
N TRP A 129 -2.91 9.89 -6.06
CA TRP A 129 -2.17 10.68 -5.09
C TRP A 129 -3.10 11.33 -4.06
N VAL A 130 -2.83 11.11 -2.78
CA VAL A 130 -3.46 11.81 -1.66
C VAL A 130 -2.39 12.58 -0.90
N SER A 131 -2.57 13.89 -0.73
CA SER A 131 -1.70 14.73 0.10
C SER A 131 -2.53 15.59 1.03
N LEU A 132 -2.48 15.29 2.33
CA LEU A 132 -3.18 16.01 3.37
C LEU A 132 -2.16 16.69 4.28
N ARG A 133 -2.31 18.00 4.46
CA ARG A 133 -1.46 18.77 5.37
C ARG A 133 -2.32 19.60 6.31
N THR A 134 -2.04 19.52 7.60
CA THR A 134 -2.68 20.35 8.63
C THR A 134 -1.65 20.87 9.63
N THR A 135 -1.94 21.99 10.28
CA THR A 135 -1.24 22.47 11.48
C THR A 135 -2.07 22.31 12.74
N SER A 136 -3.33 21.87 12.62
CA SER A 136 -4.26 21.75 13.73
C SER A 136 -4.33 20.33 14.29
N SER A 137 -4.33 20.20 15.61
CA SER A 137 -4.31 18.92 16.32
C SER A 137 -5.66 18.19 16.42
N ASN A 138 -6.73 18.83 15.95
CA ASN A 138 -8.11 18.30 15.94
C ASN A 138 -8.57 17.90 14.53
N SER A 139 -7.62 17.70 13.61
CA SER A 139 -7.93 17.34 12.24
C SER A 139 -8.08 15.83 12.10
N THR A 140 -9.10 15.37 11.39
CA THR A 140 -9.36 13.96 11.15
C THR A 140 -9.48 13.68 9.65
N ALA A 141 -9.02 12.50 9.23
CA ALA A 141 -9.16 12.06 7.85
C ALA A 141 -9.61 10.60 7.78
N ASN A 142 -10.75 10.37 7.14
CA ASN A 142 -11.31 9.05 6.93
C ASN A 142 -11.05 8.58 5.49
N LEU A 143 -10.06 7.69 5.34
CA LEU A 143 -9.75 6.98 4.10
C LEU A 143 -9.80 5.46 4.35
N GLY A 144 -10.64 5.00 5.27
CA GLY A 144 -10.61 3.63 5.79
C GLY A 144 -10.86 2.54 4.75
N ASN A 145 -11.42 2.91 3.59
CA ASN A 145 -11.66 2.03 2.44
C ASN A 145 -10.61 2.14 1.32
N LEU A 146 -9.60 3.01 1.45
CA LEU A 146 -8.55 3.19 0.45
C LEU A 146 -7.67 1.94 0.43
N VAL A 147 -7.74 1.14 -0.63
CA VAL A 147 -7.00 -0.13 -0.77
C VAL A 147 -5.69 0.06 -1.51
N LYS A 148 -5.71 0.88 -2.57
CA LYS A 148 -4.54 1.10 -3.44
C LYS A 148 -4.29 2.58 -3.62
N ALA A 149 -3.04 2.97 -3.48
CA ALA A 149 -2.62 4.32 -3.77
C ALA A 149 -1.35 4.39 -4.63
N GLY A 150 -1.20 5.45 -5.42
CA GLY A 150 0.11 5.83 -5.94
C GLY A 150 0.96 6.41 -4.83
N SER A 151 0.58 7.57 -4.32
CA SER A 151 1.20 8.21 -3.16
C SER A 151 0.18 8.58 -2.09
N VAL A 152 0.57 8.46 -0.81
CA VAL A 152 -0.19 8.93 0.34
C VAL A 152 0.73 9.75 1.23
N HIS A 153 0.51 11.06 1.29
CA HIS A 153 1.31 12.01 2.05
C HIS A 153 0.45 12.64 3.14
N ILE A 154 0.73 12.29 4.40
CA ILE A 154 0.02 12.80 5.57
C ILE A 154 1.03 13.61 6.39
N GLN A 155 0.77 14.91 6.51
CA GLN A 155 1.65 15.83 7.23
C GLN A 155 0.87 16.63 8.26
N GLY A 156 1.42 16.74 9.46
CA GLY A 156 0.82 17.53 10.54
C GLY A 156 0.33 16.69 11.70
N PRO A 157 -0.14 17.36 12.74
CA PRO A 157 -0.63 16.72 13.96
C PRO A 157 -2.06 16.22 13.78
N TRP A 158 -2.29 15.25 12.89
CA TRP A 158 -3.62 14.69 12.75
C TRP A 158 -4.06 14.00 14.06
N GLU A 159 -5.28 14.28 14.50
CA GLU A 159 -5.89 13.57 15.63
C GLU A 159 -6.08 12.10 15.27
N SER A 160 -6.56 11.85 14.05
CA SER A 160 -6.68 10.51 13.49
C SER A 160 -6.64 10.52 11.96
N VAL A 161 -6.01 9.49 11.39
CA VAL A 161 -6.05 9.21 9.95
C VAL A 161 -6.34 7.73 9.76
N ASP A 162 -7.51 7.40 9.24
CA ASP A 162 -7.91 6.02 9.01
C ASP A 162 -7.40 5.54 7.64
N LEU A 163 -6.40 4.65 7.66
CA LEU A 163 -5.85 3.98 6.48
C LEU A 163 -5.91 2.46 6.64
N ARG A 164 -6.87 1.93 7.42
CA ARG A 164 -6.89 0.52 7.83
C ARG A 164 -6.90 -0.49 6.68
N SER A 165 -7.42 -0.11 5.52
CA SER A 165 -7.52 -0.98 4.34
C SER A 165 -6.40 -0.76 3.32
N LEU A 166 -5.48 0.19 3.56
CA LEU A 166 -4.42 0.52 2.62
C LEU A 166 -3.44 -0.64 2.49
N ALA A 167 -3.54 -1.36 1.39
CA ALA A 167 -2.78 -2.57 1.15
C ALA A 167 -1.54 -2.34 0.26
N ASN A 168 -1.65 -1.43 -0.71
CA ASN A 168 -0.60 -1.25 -1.71
C ASN A 168 -0.32 0.21 -2.04
N VAL A 169 0.95 0.61 -1.97
CA VAL A 169 1.42 1.97 -2.33
C VAL A 169 2.50 1.91 -3.41
N THR A 170 2.15 2.27 -4.64
CA THR A 170 3.04 2.03 -5.79
C THR A 170 4.18 3.05 -5.93
N SER A 171 4.08 4.21 -5.28
CA SER A 171 5.10 5.28 -5.32
C SER A 171 5.64 5.63 -3.93
N SER A 172 4.87 6.31 -3.09
CA SER A 172 5.38 6.74 -1.78
C SER A 172 4.31 6.88 -0.70
N LEU A 173 4.55 6.27 0.45
CA LEU A 173 3.83 6.49 1.70
C LEU A 173 4.69 7.39 2.58
N TYR A 174 4.22 8.60 2.83
CA TYR A 174 4.95 9.62 3.58
C TYR A 174 4.09 10.09 4.75
N LEU A 175 4.46 9.71 5.97
CA LEU A 175 3.74 10.06 7.19
C LEU A 175 4.60 10.95 8.06
N CYS A 176 4.02 12.03 8.58
CA CYS A 176 4.80 13.00 9.29
C CYS A 176 4.00 13.78 10.34
N SER A 177 4.46 13.78 11.59
CA SER A 177 3.71 14.36 12.71
C SER A 177 3.69 15.90 12.73
N LYS A 178 4.47 16.55 11.86
CA LYS A 178 4.56 18.02 11.75
C LYS A 178 4.25 18.50 10.35
N ALA A 179 3.62 19.66 10.24
CA ALA A 179 3.43 20.33 8.96
C ALA A 179 4.78 20.69 8.34
N GLY A 180 5.03 20.28 7.09
CA GLY A 180 6.28 20.57 6.37
C GLY A 180 7.51 19.78 6.84
N CYS A 181 7.35 18.87 7.80
CA CYS A 181 8.33 17.83 8.15
C CYS A 181 9.74 18.33 8.44
N GLN A 182 9.82 19.50 9.06
CA GLN A 182 11.09 20.03 9.50
C GLN A 182 11.60 19.24 10.71
N ILE A 183 12.84 18.77 10.59
CA ILE A 183 13.53 17.87 11.54
C ILE A 183 13.91 18.60 12.85
N LYS A 184 13.65 19.92 12.96
CA LYS A 184 14.08 20.68 14.13
C LYS A 184 13.30 20.23 15.38
N GLN A 185 14.07 19.65 16.30
CA GLN A 185 13.65 19.18 17.62
C GLN A 185 12.99 20.32 18.40
N SER A 186 11.74 20.10 18.80
CA SER A 186 11.15 20.81 19.92
C SER A 186 10.50 19.73 20.77
N ASP A 187 10.82 19.71 22.06
CA ASP A 187 10.06 18.94 23.04
C ASP A 187 8.59 19.32 22.98
N GLY A 188 7.71 18.35 23.25
CA GLY A 188 6.26 18.52 23.16
C GLY A 188 5.68 18.47 21.74
N SER A 189 6.42 17.88 20.80
CA SER A 189 5.90 17.68 19.45
C SER A 189 4.71 16.71 19.47
N PRO A 190 3.64 17.00 18.71
CA PRO A 190 2.52 16.09 18.59
C PRO A 190 2.97 14.75 18.01
N THR A 191 2.37 13.69 18.52
CA THR A 191 2.59 12.32 18.05
C THR A 191 1.63 11.98 16.93
N ILE A 192 2.04 11.07 16.05
CA ILE A 192 1.15 10.44 15.07
C ILE A 192 1.11 8.93 15.34
N ASP A 193 -0.08 8.34 15.30
CA ASP A 193 -0.27 6.89 15.34
C ASP A 193 -0.12 6.33 13.92
N VAL A 194 0.78 5.36 13.74
CA VAL A 194 0.99 4.69 12.48
C VAL A 194 0.53 3.24 12.63
N ASP A 195 -0.74 2.99 12.35
CA ASP A 195 -1.30 1.64 12.26
C ASP A 195 -1.81 1.37 10.84
N LEU A 196 -1.11 0.50 10.13
CA LEU A 196 -1.45 0.10 8.75
C LEU A 196 -1.61 -1.43 8.69
N PRO A 197 -2.70 -1.96 9.26
CA PRO A 197 -2.87 -3.40 9.46
C PRO A 197 -2.97 -4.20 8.17
N ALA A 198 -3.42 -3.57 7.07
CA ALA A 198 -3.56 -4.22 5.77
C ALA A 198 -2.38 -3.97 4.82
N LEU A 199 -1.39 -3.14 5.17
CA LEU A 199 -0.33 -2.75 4.24
C LEU A 199 0.57 -3.95 3.93
N GLU A 200 0.52 -4.42 2.68
CA GLU A 200 1.27 -5.56 2.16
C GLU A 200 2.54 -5.13 1.43
N SER A 201 2.45 -4.04 0.65
CA SER A 201 3.57 -3.56 -0.14
C SER A 201 3.61 -2.05 -0.33
N ALA A 202 4.83 -1.50 -0.38
CA ALA A 202 5.05 -0.10 -0.74
C ALA A 202 6.40 0.10 -1.44
N ARG A 203 6.48 0.95 -2.46
CA ARG A 203 7.76 1.30 -3.09
C ARG A 203 8.66 2.10 -2.13
N TYR A 204 8.11 3.08 -1.44
CA TYR A 204 8.85 3.86 -0.46
C TYR A 204 7.96 4.18 0.73
N ILE A 205 8.46 3.94 1.94
CA ILE A 205 7.82 4.33 3.18
C ILE A 205 8.75 5.30 3.89
N SER A 206 8.25 6.47 4.27
CA SER A 206 8.96 7.43 5.12
C SER A 206 8.06 7.81 6.26
N VAL A 207 8.54 7.64 7.48
CA VAL A 207 7.85 8.11 8.69
C VAL A 207 8.79 9.06 9.43
N ASN A 208 8.36 10.32 9.57
CA ASN A 208 9.15 11.40 10.15
C ASN A 208 8.39 12.02 11.31
N GLY A 209 8.81 11.87 12.55
CA GLY A 209 7.90 12.25 13.63
C GLY A 209 8.27 11.80 15.02
N SER A 210 7.45 12.29 15.95
CA SER A 210 7.17 11.58 17.19
C SER A 210 6.03 10.61 16.92
N LEU A 211 6.18 9.36 17.32
CA LEU A 211 5.18 8.30 17.12
C LEU A 211 4.64 7.84 18.46
N SER A 212 3.32 7.68 18.57
CA SER A 212 2.72 6.98 19.70
C SER A 212 2.76 5.46 19.51
N ASN A 213 2.64 5.02 18.26
CA ASN A 213 2.61 3.62 17.88
C ASN A 213 3.06 3.44 16.42
N PHE A 214 3.58 2.26 16.10
CA PHE A 214 4.08 1.90 14.77
C PHE A 214 3.81 0.41 14.50
N SER A 215 2.87 0.12 13.59
CA SER A 215 2.35 -1.21 13.32
C SER A 215 2.08 -1.40 11.83
N MET A 216 2.71 -2.41 11.23
CA MET A 216 2.49 -2.83 9.84
C MET A 216 2.58 -4.36 9.72
N PRO A 217 1.66 -5.11 10.37
CA PRO A 217 1.79 -6.55 10.56
C PRO A 217 1.75 -7.39 9.28
N GLN A 218 1.22 -6.86 8.17
CA GLN A 218 1.15 -7.58 6.87
C GLN A 218 2.23 -7.12 5.88
N LEU A 219 3.16 -6.26 6.28
CA LEU A 219 4.11 -5.65 5.33
C LEU A 219 5.14 -6.67 4.86
N HIS A 220 4.99 -7.14 3.63
CA HIS A 220 5.84 -8.17 3.04
C HIS A 220 6.98 -7.62 2.18
N THR A 221 6.71 -6.53 1.45
CA THR A 221 7.65 -5.98 0.47
C THR A 221 7.77 -4.47 0.60
N VAL A 222 9.01 -3.99 0.71
CA VAL A 222 9.32 -2.56 0.58
C VAL A 222 10.38 -2.34 -0.48
N GLY A 223 10.15 -1.38 -1.37
CA GLY A 223 11.10 -1.03 -2.42
C GLY A 223 10.88 -1.76 -3.74
N VAL A 224 11.70 -1.38 -4.72
CA VAL A 224 11.79 -2.03 -6.04
C VAL A 224 13.24 -2.33 -6.37
N GLU A 225 13.50 -3.50 -6.96
CA GLU A 225 14.85 -3.99 -7.29
C GLU A 225 15.60 -3.05 -8.24
N ASN A 226 14.94 -2.71 -9.35
CA ASN A 226 15.49 -1.82 -10.37
C ASN A 226 15.04 -0.39 -10.08
N GLN A 227 15.87 0.35 -9.34
CA GLN A 227 15.62 1.77 -9.14
C GLN A 227 15.71 2.50 -10.47
N THR A 228 14.57 2.96 -10.97
CA THR A 228 14.53 4.02 -11.97
C THR A 228 15.05 5.32 -11.35
N THR A 229 15.91 6.05 -12.07
CA THR A 229 16.46 7.33 -11.62
C THR A 229 15.33 8.29 -11.22
N GLY A 230 15.39 8.86 -10.01
CA GLY A 230 14.51 9.95 -9.58
C GLY A 230 13.46 9.61 -8.51
N HIS A 231 13.21 8.34 -8.21
CA HIS A 231 12.27 7.95 -7.15
C HIS A 231 12.98 7.28 -5.98
N LYS A 232 12.65 7.71 -4.76
CA LYS A 232 13.10 7.02 -3.54
C LYS A 232 12.53 5.59 -3.48
N SER A 233 13.25 4.69 -2.84
CA SER A 233 12.87 3.29 -2.65
C SER A 233 13.38 2.83 -1.28
N GLY A 234 12.58 2.04 -0.58
CA GLY A 234 12.96 1.49 0.73
C GLY A 234 12.14 2.05 1.91
N LEU A 235 12.69 1.91 3.11
CA LEU A 235 12.05 2.27 4.38
C LEU A 235 12.91 3.30 5.12
N GLY A 236 12.35 4.48 5.36
CA GLY A 236 12.93 5.55 6.15
C GLY A 236 12.13 5.82 7.42
N LEU A 237 12.76 5.69 8.58
CA LEU A 237 12.20 6.06 9.88
C LEU A 237 13.10 7.15 10.47
N HIS A 238 12.58 8.36 10.59
CA HIS A 238 13.28 9.51 11.16
C HIS A 238 12.51 10.00 12.39
N LEU A 239 12.81 9.39 13.53
CA LEU A 239 12.07 9.56 14.77
C LEU A 239 12.72 10.64 15.64
N TYR A 240 11.90 11.44 16.29
CA TYR A 240 12.32 12.43 17.27
C TYR A 240 11.32 12.48 18.43
N GLY A 241 11.80 12.74 19.64
CA GLY A 241 10.96 12.74 20.85
C GLY A 241 11.72 12.09 22.02
N SER A 242 11.07 11.95 23.18
CA SER A 242 11.64 11.32 24.37
C SER A 242 11.40 9.81 24.44
N ASP A 243 10.37 9.33 23.76
CA ASP A 243 9.89 7.97 23.95
C ASP A 243 10.56 7.03 22.95
N SER A 244 11.21 6.00 23.47
CA SER A 244 11.87 5.01 22.64
C SER A 244 10.84 4.12 21.94
N LEU A 245 10.95 3.97 20.62
CA LEU A 245 10.06 3.14 19.83
C LEU A 245 10.64 1.74 19.60
N GLN A 246 9.77 0.73 19.68
CA GLN A 246 10.08 -0.62 19.21
C GLN A 246 9.54 -0.80 17.79
N VAL A 247 10.42 -1.13 16.85
CA VAL A 247 10.10 -1.36 15.45
C VAL A 247 10.19 -2.86 15.17
N ASN A 248 9.06 -3.47 14.85
CA ASN A 248 8.98 -4.90 14.57
C ASN A 248 8.39 -5.18 13.19
N LEU A 249 9.21 -5.73 12.29
CA LEU A 249 8.87 -6.00 10.89
C LEU A 249 8.98 -7.51 10.62
N THR A 250 8.24 -8.31 11.39
CA THR A 250 8.25 -9.79 11.33
C THR A 250 7.60 -10.40 10.08
N THR A 251 7.01 -9.61 9.20
CA THR A 251 6.47 -10.11 7.93
C THR A 251 7.23 -9.58 6.72
N LEU A 252 8.20 -8.70 6.93
CA LEU A 252 9.00 -8.09 5.86
C LEU A 252 10.03 -9.09 5.34
N HIS A 253 9.76 -9.64 4.16
CA HIS A 253 10.64 -10.60 3.49
C HIS A 253 11.54 -9.94 2.44
N THR A 254 11.02 -8.91 1.78
CA THR A 254 11.68 -8.26 0.66
C THR A 254 11.92 -6.80 0.99
N LEU A 255 13.19 -6.41 1.00
CA LEU A 255 13.62 -5.04 1.19
C LEU A 255 14.55 -4.65 0.04
N TYR A 256 14.15 -3.67 -0.75
CA TYR A 256 14.98 -3.03 -1.77
C TYR A 256 15.18 -1.55 -1.45
N GLY A 257 16.14 -0.92 -2.14
CA GLY A 257 16.41 0.50 -1.96
C GLY A 257 17.29 0.75 -0.74
N ARG A 258 16.76 1.40 0.29
CA ARG A 258 17.52 1.72 1.52
C ARG A 258 16.65 1.46 2.75
N LEU A 259 17.23 0.87 3.79
CA LEU A 259 16.70 0.98 5.14
C LEU A 259 17.46 2.08 5.87
N SER A 260 16.75 3.10 6.33
CA SER A 260 17.31 4.20 7.11
C SER A 260 16.48 4.35 8.37
N VAL A 261 17.09 4.12 9.52
CA VAL A 261 16.43 4.27 10.83
C VAL A 261 17.27 5.26 11.63
N SER A 262 16.68 6.36 12.07
CA SER A 262 17.35 7.34 12.92
C SER A 262 16.43 7.81 14.05
N GLY A 263 16.97 8.05 15.24
CA GLY A 263 16.22 8.61 16.37
C GLY A 263 16.17 7.70 17.60
N GLU A 264 15.12 7.84 18.40
CA GLU A 264 14.92 7.06 19.63
C GLU A 264 14.31 5.68 19.34
N VAL A 265 15.11 4.73 18.81
CA VAL A 265 14.66 3.34 18.55
C VAL A 265 15.32 2.38 19.52
N SER A 266 14.54 1.85 20.48
CA SER A 266 15.06 0.90 21.48
C SER A 266 15.16 -0.53 20.97
N TRP A 267 14.34 -0.90 19.98
CA TRP A 267 14.35 -2.24 19.41
C TRP A 267 14.07 -2.18 17.92
N LEU A 268 14.90 -2.85 17.11
CA LEU A 268 14.68 -3.03 15.68
C LEU A 268 14.76 -4.50 15.31
N ASN A 269 13.64 -5.06 14.84
CA ASN A 269 13.58 -6.43 14.34
C ASN A 269 13.17 -6.45 12.86
N ILE A 270 14.11 -6.88 12.01
CA ILE A 270 13.92 -7.13 10.57
C ILE A 270 14.24 -8.58 10.21
N SER A 271 13.90 -9.50 11.12
CA SER A 271 14.20 -10.93 11.02
C SER A 271 13.96 -11.53 9.64
N PRO A 272 12.79 -11.39 9.00
CA PRO A 272 12.45 -12.23 7.86
C PRO A 272 13.21 -11.86 6.58
N VAL A 273 13.95 -10.74 6.58
CA VAL A 273 14.81 -10.32 5.49
C VAL A 273 16.11 -11.15 5.55
N ALA A 274 16.10 -12.31 4.90
CA ALA A 274 17.28 -13.17 4.83
C ALA A 274 18.33 -12.65 3.83
N ASN A 275 17.91 -11.98 2.75
CA ASN A 275 18.80 -11.48 1.72
C ASN A 275 18.36 -10.10 1.25
N THR A 276 19.29 -9.16 1.17
CA THR A 276 19.00 -7.84 0.57
C THR A 276 20.27 -7.18 0.03
N ASN A 277 20.13 -6.43 -1.07
CA ASN A 277 21.15 -5.52 -1.56
C ASN A 277 20.94 -4.08 -1.06
N ALA A 278 19.88 -3.83 -0.29
CA ALA A 278 19.58 -2.52 0.25
C ALA A 278 20.59 -2.15 1.33
N PRO A 279 21.30 -1.01 1.23
CA PRO A 279 22.07 -0.52 2.36
C PRO A 279 21.18 -0.24 3.57
N ILE A 280 21.67 -0.64 4.74
CA ILE A 280 21.05 -0.49 6.04
C ILE A 280 21.84 0.54 6.83
N TYR A 281 21.19 1.65 7.19
CA TYR A 281 21.73 2.71 8.03
C TYR A 281 20.88 2.84 9.29
N ILE A 282 21.51 2.70 10.45
CA ILE A 282 20.84 2.80 11.75
C ILE A 282 21.62 3.80 12.62
N GLU A 283 20.95 4.84 13.09
CA GLU A 283 21.52 5.85 13.99
C GLU A 283 20.59 6.08 15.18
N THR A 284 20.91 5.49 16.33
CA THR A 284 20.02 5.50 17.49
C THR A 284 20.51 6.43 18.61
N GLY A 285 19.60 7.28 19.10
CA GLY A 285 19.77 8.05 20.34
C GLY A 285 19.39 7.25 21.59
N ALA A 286 18.50 6.26 21.45
CA ALA A 286 18.07 5.38 22.52
C ALA A 286 18.99 4.16 22.67
N ASP A 287 18.98 3.58 23.87
CA ASP A 287 19.54 2.26 24.17
C ASP A 287 18.90 1.18 23.27
N SER A 288 19.59 0.82 22.19
CA SER A 288 19.02 0.03 21.11
C SER A 288 19.54 -1.39 21.05
N GLU A 289 18.64 -2.33 20.78
CA GLU A 289 18.94 -3.71 20.41
C GLU A 289 18.44 -3.98 18.98
N ILE A 290 19.34 -4.48 18.14
CA ILE A 290 19.09 -4.69 16.72
C ILE A 290 19.18 -6.19 16.42
N TYR A 291 18.11 -6.73 15.84
CA TYR A 291 18.01 -8.15 15.48
C TYR A 291 17.62 -8.34 14.01
N SER A 292 18.30 -9.27 13.33
CA SER A 292 17.97 -9.67 11.97
C SER A 292 18.45 -11.09 11.66
N THR A 293 17.73 -11.83 10.80
CA THR A 293 18.19 -13.13 10.29
C THR A 293 18.93 -13.00 8.95
N LEU A 294 19.39 -11.79 8.62
CA LEU A 294 20.13 -11.49 7.40
C LEU A 294 21.32 -12.45 7.21
N GLU A 295 21.33 -13.15 6.08
CA GLU A 295 22.44 -14.00 5.64
C GLU A 295 23.38 -13.25 4.69
N ASN A 296 22.81 -12.50 3.75
CA ASN A 296 23.55 -11.74 2.75
C ASN A 296 23.05 -10.30 2.65
N GLY A 297 23.94 -9.33 2.82
CA GLY A 297 23.65 -7.89 2.82
C GLY A 297 24.61 -7.07 1.95
N SER A 298 24.28 -5.81 1.65
CA SER A 298 25.23 -4.87 1.04
C SER A 298 26.02 -4.09 2.10
N THR A 299 25.63 -2.85 2.41
CA THR A 299 26.23 -2.05 3.48
C THR A 299 25.37 -2.10 4.73
N ILE A 300 25.99 -2.34 5.89
CA ILE A 300 25.38 -2.21 7.20
C ILE A 300 26.18 -1.18 7.99
N ASP A 301 25.59 -0.04 8.31
CA ASP A 301 26.21 1.01 9.15
C ASP A 301 25.31 1.30 10.34
N VAL A 302 25.80 0.98 11.54
CA VAL A 302 25.07 1.10 12.80
C VAL A 302 25.82 2.06 13.72
N ARG A 303 25.15 3.09 14.21
CA ARG A 303 25.75 4.15 15.03
C ARG A 303 24.89 4.51 16.24
N GLY A 304 25.54 4.98 17.31
CA GLY A 304 24.88 5.60 18.48
C GLY A 304 24.84 4.70 19.71
N ASN A 305 23.74 4.75 20.47
CA ASN A 305 23.58 4.05 21.75
C ASN A 305 23.17 2.58 21.56
N VAL A 306 24.08 1.75 21.02
CA VAL A 306 23.76 0.37 20.60
C VAL A 306 24.24 -0.65 21.63
N LYS A 307 23.31 -1.32 22.30
CA LYS A 307 23.61 -2.36 23.31
C LYS A 307 23.94 -3.70 22.67
N LEU A 308 23.21 -4.07 21.62
CA LEU A 308 23.33 -5.36 20.97
C LEU A 308 23.07 -5.22 19.46
N VAL A 309 23.93 -5.87 18.68
CA VAL A 309 23.68 -6.16 17.26
C VAL A 309 23.77 -7.67 17.11
N ASP A 310 22.62 -8.31 16.90
CA ASP A 310 22.54 -9.76 16.75
C ASP A 310 22.10 -10.13 15.33
N LEU A 311 23.08 -10.63 14.57
CA LEU A 311 22.94 -11.10 13.19
C LEU A 311 23.38 -12.58 13.15
N PRO A 312 22.63 -13.52 13.75
CA PRO A 312 23.11 -14.87 14.00
C PRO A 312 23.41 -15.68 12.72
N PHE A 313 22.84 -15.29 11.58
CA PHE A 313 22.96 -16.00 10.31
C PHE A 313 23.79 -15.26 9.25
N ILE A 314 24.42 -14.12 9.60
CA ILE A 314 25.19 -13.33 8.63
C ILE A 314 26.38 -14.12 8.11
N LYS A 315 26.50 -14.19 6.80
CA LYS A 315 27.58 -14.89 6.08
C LYS A 315 28.37 -13.91 5.23
N ASN A 316 27.67 -13.12 4.42
CA ASN A 316 28.28 -12.17 3.51
C ASN A 316 27.66 -10.79 3.66
N VAL A 317 28.49 -9.77 3.71
CA VAL A 317 28.10 -8.37 3.63
C VAL A 317 29.13 -7.69 2.76
N ASP A 318 28.83 -6.63 2.01
CA ASP A 318 29.89 -5.90 1.30
C ASP A 318 30.73 -5.12 2.32
N ARG A 319 30.05 -4.36 3.17
CA ARG A 319 30.65 -3.50 4.20
C ARG A 319 29.81 -3.51 5.47
N ILE A 320 30.45 -3.69 6.62
CA ILE A 320 29.81 -3.56 7.93
C ILE A 320 30.61 -2.60 8.81
N ASN A 321 29.91 -1.64 9.41
CA ASN A 321 30.46 -0.71 10.38
C ASN A 321 29.52 -0.61 11.57
N ILE A 322 30.06 -0.80 12.77
CA ILE A 322 29.30 -0.68 14.02
C ILE A 322 30.08 0.28 14.93
N THR A 323 29.53 1.46 15.16
CA THR A 323 30.10 2.49 16.03
C THR A 323 29.13 2.75 17.18
N SER A 324 29.37 2.07 18.31
CA SER A 324 28.53 2.23 19.51
C SER A 324 29.21 3.09 20.56
N ASN A 325 28.41 3.85 21.33
CA ASN A 325 28.84 4.49 22.57
C ASN A 325 29.03 3.47 23.72
N TYR A 326 28.57 2.23 23.51
CA TYR A 326 28.80 1.10 24.40
C TYR A 326 29.85 0.14 23.82
N ASN A 327 30.15 -0.92 24.58
CA ASN A 327 30.95 -2.05 24.11
C ASN A 327 30.02 -3.25 23.83
N PRO A 328 29.27 -3.26 22.72
CA PRO A 328 28.31 -4.32 22.43
C PRO A 328 29.03 -5.67 22.31
N PRO A 329 28.41 -6.78 22.74
CA PRO A 329 29.05 -8.08 22.64
C PRO A 329 29.24 -8.47 21.18
N CYS A 330 30.46 -8.84 20.80
CA CYS A 330 30.73 -9.44 19.49
C CYS A 330 30.13 -10.86 19.44
N THR A 331 29.08 -11.06 18.66
CA THR A 331 28.46 -12.38 18.49
C THR A 331 29.38 -13.30 17.67
N PRO A 332 29.26 -14.63 17.78
CA PRO A 332 30.11 -15.55 17.01
C PRO A 332 30.03 -15.33 15.49
N ALA A 333 28.84 -15.01 14.97
CA ALA A 333 28.65 -14.72 13.55
C ALA A 333 29.34 -13.42 13.13
N LEU A 334 29.23 -12.36 13.93
CA LEU A 334 29.95 -11.11 13.68
C LEU A 334 31.47 -11.31 13.76
N HIS A 335 31.95 -12.07 14.74
CA HIS A 335 33.38 -12.38 14.86
C HIS A 335 33.90 -13.08 13.61
N SER A 336 33.21 -14.13 13.15
CA SER A 336 33.56 -14.84 11.91
C SER A 336 33.52 -13.93 10.69
N LEU A 337 32.55 -13.01 10.63
CA LEU A 337 32.40 -12.06 9.53
C LEU A 337 33.58 -11.08 9.48
N PHE A 338 33.95 -10.48 10.62
CA PHE A 338 35.09 -9.56 10.71
C PHE A 338 36.41 -10.27 10.43
N ASP A 339 36.63 -11.47 10.98
CA ASP A 339 37.82 -12.27 10.70
C ASP A 339 37.99 -12.59 9.20
N SER A 340 36.88 -12.89 8.51
CA SER A 340 36.91 -13.21 7.08
C SER A 340 37.21 -12.00 6.18
N LYS A 341 36.96 -10.78 6.68
CA LYS A 341 37.10 -9.53 5.92
C LYS A 341 38.34 -8.72 6.29
N ALA A 342 38.93 -8.98 7.44
CA ALA A 342 40.09 -8.27 7.92
C ALA A 342 41.33 -8.61 7.06
N GLU A 343 41.93 -7.59 6.44
CA GLU A 343 43.26 -7.74 5.82
C GLU A 343 44.35 -7.81 6.90
N SER A 344 44.08 -7.20 8.05
CA SER A 344 44.94 -7.15 9.22
C SER A 344 44.13 -7.23 10.52
N LYS A 345 44.76 -7.68 11.62
CA LYS A 345 44.08 -7.72 12.94
C LYS A 345 43.61 -6.34 13.43
N SER A 346 44.20 -5.24 12.93
CA SER A 346 43.77 -3.87 13.23
C SER A 346 42.44 -3.48 12.59
N ASP A 347 41.98 -4.21 11.58
CA ASP A 347 40.70 -3.95 10.91
C ASP A 347 39.51 -4.52 11.69
N ILE A 348 39.78 -5.43 12.64
CA ILE A 348 38.75 -5.98 13.54
C ILE A 348 38.39 -4.90 14.57
N PRO A 349 37.11 -4.53 14.70
CA PRO A 349 36.70 -3.55 15.68
C PRO A 349 37.16 -3.93 17.10
N SER A 350 37.53 -2.93 17.90
CA SER A 350 38.05 -3.16 19.25
C SER A 350 37.10 -3.97 20.15
N PHE A 351 35.78 -3.82 19.96
CA PHE A 351 34.75 -4.60 20.67
C PHE A 351 34.73 -6.10 20.28
N CYS A 352 35.31 -6.45 19.13
CA CYS A 352 35.49 -7.82 18.64
C CYS A 352 36.92 -8.36 18.85
N GLY A 353 37.92 -7.50 19.12
CA GLY A 353 39.34 -7.89 19.20
C GLY A 353 39.80 -8.59 20.49
N GLY A 354 38.91 -8.83 21.45
CA GLY A 354 39.23 -9.48 22.72
C GLY A 354 39.10 -11.01 22.66
N PRO A 355 39.92 -11.79 23.39
CA PRO A 355 39.69 -13.23 23.52
C PRO A 355 38.27 -13.44 24.03
N SER A 356 37.45 -14.17 23.29
CA SER A 356 36.05 -14.45 23.61
C SER A 356 35.94 -15.13 24.98
N LYS A 357 35.91 -14.33 26.05
CA LYS A 357 35.69 -14.78 27.42
C LYS A 357 34.19 -14.89 27.67
N ARG A 358 33.43 -15.53 26.77
CA ARG A 358 32.10 -16.00 27.16
C ARG A 358 32.30 -17.20 28.07
N LYS A 359 31.96 -17.03 29.35
CA LYS A 359 31.71 -18.17 30.25
C LYS A 359 30.67 -19.06 29.55
N PRO A 360 30.96 -20.35 29.29
CA PRO A 360 29.95 -21.28 28.81
C PRO A 360 28.82 -21.31 29.86
N GLY A 361 27.64 -20.78 29.52
CA GLY A 361 26.49 -20.77 30.42
C GLY A 361 25.72 -19.46 30.58
N THR A 362 26.13 -18.35 29.97
CA THR A 362 25.21 -17.21 29.82
C THR A 362 24.14 -17.57 28.79
N THR A 363 23.02 -18.07 29.30
CA THR A 363 21.76 -18.23 28.58
C THR A 363 21.50 -16.95 27.80
N VAL A 364 21.41 -17.07 26.47
CA VAL A 364 20.74 -16.06 25.64
C VAL A 364 19.42 -15.75 26.34
N PRO A 365 19.03 -14.47 26.54
CA PRO A 365 17.75 -14.16 27.15
C PRO A 365 16.70 -14.98 26.41
N ASN A 366 15.84 -15.65 27.17
CA ASN A 366 14.80 -16.53 26.65
C ASN A 366 13.74 -15.65 25.98
N TRP A 367 14.08 -15.09 24.83
CA TRP A 367 13.18 -14.30 24.02
C TRP A 367 12.11 -15.25 23.46
N PRO A 368 10.83 -14.85 23.48
CA PRO A 368 9.79 -15.64 22.85
C PRO A 368 10.09 -15.72 21.36
N ASP A 369 10.71 -16.82 20.94
CA ASP A 369 10.99 -17.14 19.55
C ASP A 369 9.65 -17.26 18.82
N PRO A 370 9.22 -16.24 18.04
CA PRO A 370 7.96 -16.30 17.32
C PRO A 370 8.08 -17.23 16.10
N TYR A 371 9.29 -17.71 15.80
CA TYR A 371 9.61 -18.60 14.69
C TYR A 371 9.94 -20.01 15.14
N ARG A 372 9.74 -20.40 16.41
CA ARG A 372 9.74 -21.82 16.75
C ARG A 372 8.60 -22.44 15.94
N PRO A 373 8.87 -23.14 14.83
CA PRO A 373 7.81 -23.56 13.93
C PRO A 373 6.98 -24.51 14.78
N LYS A 374 5.72 -24.16 15.04
CA LYS A 374 4.77 -25.15 15.58
C LYS A 374 4.90 -26.31 14.63
N HIS A 375 5.52 -27.41 15.06
CA HIS A 375 5.76 -28.58 14.23
C HIS A 375 4.44 -28.87 13.56
N LYS A 376 4.33 -28.56 12.27
CA LYS A 376 3.13 -28.86 11.49
C LYS A 376 3.03 -30.36 11.63
N ARG A 377 2.03 -30.84 12.38
CA ARG A 377 1.79 -32.26 12.59
C ARG A 377 1.74 -32.85 11.19
N ARG A 378 2.81 -33.55 10.80
CA ARG A 378 2.86 -34.24 9.52
C ARG A 378 1.64 -35.15 9.51
N LEU A 379 0.75 -34.93 8.54
CA LEU A 379 -0.37 -35.82 8.33
C LEU A 379 0.20 -37.23 8.19
N SER A 380 -0.32 -38.15 9.00
CA SER A 380 0.03 -39.57 8.91
C SER A 380 -0.04 -40.01 7.45
N GLY A 381 0.91 -40.82 6.98
CA GLY A 381 0.92 -41.30 5.60
C GLY A 381 -0.42 -41.91 5.17
N GLY A 382 -1.19 -42.48 6.11
CA GLY A 382 -2.55 -42.96 5.87
C GLY A 382 -3.57 -41.87 5.52
N ALA A 383 -3.46 -40.68 6.08
CA ALA A 383 -4.34 -39.55 5.75
C ALA A 383 -4.04 -38.99 4.35
N ILE A 384 -2.76 -38.95 3.97
CA ILE A 384 -2.36 -38.55 2.61
C ILE A 384 -2.87 -39.57 1.58
N ALA A 385 -2.71 -40.88 1.86
CA ALA A 385 -3.25 -41.93 0.99
C ALA A 385 -4.78 -41.85 0.85
N GLY A 386 -5.51 -41.58 1.94
CA GLY A 386 -6.96 -41.44 1.93
C GLY A 386 -7.46 -40.29 1.05
N ILE A 387 -6.80 -39.14 1.08
CA ILE A 387 -7.18 -37.98 0.25
C ILE A 387 -6.96 -38.28 -1.24
N VAL A 388 -5.83 -38.90 -1.59
CA VAL A 388 -5.51 -39.22 -3.00
C VAL A 388 -6.52 -40.22 -3.57
N VAL A 389 -6.86 -41.27 -2.83
CA VAL A 389 -7.87 -42.25 -3.25
C VAL A 389 -9.26 -41.61 -3.35
N GLY A 390 -9.62 -40.73 -2.40
CA GLY A 390 -10.88 -39.98 -2.42
C GLY A 390 -11.03 -39.09 -3.66
N CYS A 391 -9.98 -38.36 -4.04
CA CYS A 391 -10.00 -37.51 -5.23
C CYS A 391 -10.15 -38.33 -6.52
N ILE A 392 -9.47 -39.46 -6.66
CA ILE A 392 -9.58 -40.32 -7.84
C ILE A 392 -11.01 -40.87 -7.99
N CYS A 393 -11.60 -41.35 -6.90
CA CYS A 393 -12.99 -41.83 -6.90
C CYS A 393 -13.98 -40.69 -7.21
N GLY A 394 -13.77 -39.50 -6.64
CA GLY A 394 -14.62 -38.33 -6.89
C GLY A 394 -14.61 -37.90 -8.36
N VAL A 395 -13.43 -37.84 -8.99
CA VAL A 395 -13.29 -37.50 -10.41
C VAL A 395 -13.95 -38.56 -11.31
N ALA A 396 -13.79 -39.85 -10.99
CA ALA A 396 -14.43 -40.92 -11.74
C ALA A 396 -15.97 -40.84 -11.68
N LEU A 397 -16.53 -40.55 -10.51
CA LEU A 397 -17.98 -40.37 -10.33
C LEU A 397 -18.52 -39.15 -11.08
N LEU A 398 -17.79 -38.02 -11.05
CA LEU A 398 -18.16 -36.83 -11.81
C LEU A 398 -18.13 -37.09 -13.31
N ALA A 399 -17.10 -37.77 -13.82
CA ALA A 399 -17.00 -38.14 -15.23
C ALA A 399 -18.14 -39.07 -15.67
N ALA A 400 -18.50 -40.07 -14.85
CA ALA A 400 -19.64 -40.94 -15.10
C ALA A 400 -20.97 -40.18 -15.12
N GLY A 401 -21.16 -39.22 -14.20
CA GLY A 401 -22.34 -38.36 -14.16
C GLY A 401 -22.49 -37.48 -15.40
N VAL A 402 -21.39 -36.84 -15.84
CA VAL A 402 -21.37 -36.03 -17.07
C VAL A 402 -21.65 -36.90 -18.30
N PHE A 403 -21.03 -38.08 -18.39
CA PHE A 403 -21.25 -39.01 -19.50
C PHE A 403 -22.71 -39.47 -19.58
N TRP A 404 -23.33 -39.80 -18.44
CA TRP A 404 -24.73 -40.20 -18.39
C TRP A 404 -25.67 -39.05 -18.80
N TRP A 405 -25.38 -37.82 -18.37
CA TRP A 405 -26.16 -36.63 -18.76
C TRP A 405 -26.08 -36.34 -20.26
N LEU A 406 -24.89 -36.44 -20.86
CA LEU A 406 -24.71 -36.27 -22.31
C LEU A 406 -25.45 -37.35 -23.11
N LYS A 407 -25.46 -38.60 -22.64
CA LYS A 407 -26.19 -39.71 -23.29
C LYS A 407 -27.71 -39.51 -23.23
N LYS A 408 -28.22 -38.87 -22.17
CA LYS A 408 -29.65 -38.53 -22.03
C LYS A 408 -30.06 -37.41 -23.00
N LYS A 409 -29.21 -36.40 -23.22
CA LYS A 409 -29.48 -35.33 -24.21
C LYS A 409 -29.55 -35.83 -25.65
N LYS A 410 -28.73 -36.82 -26.04
CA LYS A 410 -28.78 -37.39 -27.40
C LYS A 410 -30.08 -38.13 -27.73
N LYS A 411 -30.86 -38.57 -26.74
CA LYS A 411 -32.16 -39.22 -26.98
C LYS A 411 -33.33 -38.25 -27.21
N ILE A 412 -33.15 -36.95 -26.98
CA ILE A 412 -34.22 -35.95 -27.10
C ILE A 412 -34.08 -35.13 -28.41
N GLY A 413 -32.95 -35.22 -29.12
CA GLY A 413 -32.65 -34.41 -30.32
C GLY A 413 -32.84 -35.07 -31.69
N ALA A 414 -33.33 -36.32 -31.77
CA ALA A 414 -33.54 -36.99 -33.05
C ALA A 414 -34.95 -36.69 -33.61
N GLY A 415 -35.21 -35.43 -33.93
CA GLY A 415 -36.51 -35.00 -34.44
C GLY A 415 -36.58 -33.54 -34.90
N ALA A 416 -35.62 -33.09 -35.72
CA ALA A 416 -35.76 -31.89 -36.54
C ALA A 416 -34.67 -31.86 -37.64
N LYS A 417 -34.99 -32.44 -38.81
CA LYS A 417 -34.56 -31.91 -40.13
C LYS A 417 -35.63 -30.85 -40.50
N GLU A 418 -35.44 -29.79 -41.28
CA GLU A 418 -34.71 -29.58 -42.54
C GLU A 418 -34.84 -28.08 -42.90
N GLY A 419 -33.90 -27.50 -43.67
CA GLY A 419 -33.99 -26.15 -44.28
C GLY A 419 -32.68 -25.36 -44.11
N ASP A 420 -31.68 -25.47 -45.00
CA ASP A 420 -31.53 -24.95 -46.39
C ASP A 420 -30.66 -23.66 -46.39
N PRO A 421 -29.58 -23.55 -47.21
CA PRO A 421 -28.61 -22.47 -47.14
C PRO A 421 -28.77 -21.44 -48.28
N THR A 422 -28.70 -20.16 -47.94
CA THR A 422 -28.46 -19.03 -48.86
C THR A 422 -27.42 -18.13 -48.18
N ASP A 423 -26.17 -18.14 -48.61
CA ASP A 423 -25.59 -17.46 -49.79
C ASP A 423 -25.64 -15.93 -49.66
N SER A 424 -24.47 -15.32 -49.38
CA SER A 424 -24.14 -13.93 -49.74
C SER A 424 -22.65 -13.65 -49.50
N SER A 425 -21.85 -13.97 -50.52
CA SER A 425 -20.99 -13.03 -51.25
C SER A 425 -20.54 -11.69 -50.60
N VAL A 426 -19.23 -11.47 -50.69
CA VAL A 426 -18.55 -10.23 -51.15
C VAL A 426 -18.32 -9.08 -50.14
N GLY A 427 -17.04 -8.69 -50.01
CA GLY A 427 -16.64 -7.43 -49.38
C GLY A 427 -15.13 -7.30 -49.14
N ASP A 428 -14.34 -7.39 -50.20
CA ASP A 428 -12.92 -7.03 -50.26
C ASP A 428 -12.74 -5.50 -50.26
N ALA A 429 -11.84 -4.95 -49.43
CA ALA A 429 -11.28 -3.60 -49.58
C ALA A 429 -10.08 -3.37 -48.64
N THR A 430 -8.88 -3.58 -49.17
CA THR A 430 -7.65 -2.78 -48.90
C THR A 430 -7.71 -1.56 -49.84
N PRO A 431 -7.05 -0.36 -49.71
CA PRO A 431 -5.65 -0.10 -49.27
C PRO A 431 -5.45 1.35 -48.65
N PRO A 432 -4.32 2.10 -48.84
CA PRO A 432 -2.95 1.96 -48.31
C PRO A 432 -2.39 3.21 -47.55
N HIS A 433 -1.19 3.03 -46.98
CA HIS A 433 -0.07 3.96 -46.69
C HIS A 433 -0.18 5.49 -46.90
N ARG A 434 0.41 6.24 -45.94
CA ARG A 434 1.44 7.30 -46.12
C ARG A 434 2.14 7.55 -44.77
N GLU A 435 3.44 7.25 -44.68
CA GLU A 435 4.60 8.18 -44.62
C GLU A 435 4.65 9.06 -43.36
#